data_AF-A0A9E2L198-F1
#
_entry.id   AF-A0A9E2L198-F1
#
_cell.length_a   1.000
_cell.length_b   1.000
_cell.length_c   1.000
_cell.angle_alpha   90.00
_cell.angle_beta   90.00
_cell.angle_gamma   90.00
#
_symmetry.space_group_name_H-M   'P 1'
#
loop_
_entity.id
_entity.type
_entity.pdbx_description
1 polymer ?
#
loop_
_entity_poly.entity_id
_entity_poly.type
_entity_poly.pdbx_seq_one_letter_code
_entity_poly.pdbx_strand_id
1 'polypeptide(L)'
;MDSSVRAPKIPVVVGVYNYLIYLIAPVFFPVFVLTSRTLKQGDLVTFFTSIPFLIYVALALVTPTVLFFWIKAVFKKYDGSEKSVKKLNACAVLYTKFSIIFPILYVSVLNVWASLSVADSYLQVLALWMQAIGCVFIFSLALYVNFIQKFEKFLSFLPFRKEYQGLSIIARTVLSGFFVCCGILLITGAPALVNHPEISDYPLYYCLLYTSDAADDLAMCRSRGS
;
A
#
# COMPACT_ATOMS: atom_id res chain seq x y z
N MET A 1 29.71 23.62 29.48
CA MET A 1 28.75 23.51 28.36
C MET A 1 29.45 22.77 27.24
N ASP A 2 29.27 21.45 27.12
CA ASP A 2 29.31 20.77 25.82
C ASP A 2 28.78 19.33 25.97
N SER A 3 27.46 19.17 25.88
CA SER A 3 26.86 17.86 25.60
C SER A 3 26.23 17.97 24.23
N SER A 4 27.05 17.82 23.18
CA SER A 4 26.57 17.68 21.80
C SER A 4 25.37 16.71 21.78
N VAL A 5 24.16 17.26 21.63
CA VAL A 5 22.92 16.48 21.64
C VAL A 5 22.89 15.68 20.35
N ARG A 6 23.48 14.49 20.36
CA ARG A 6 23.49 13.58 19.22
C ARG A 6 22.15 12.85 19.14
N ALA A 7 21.60 12.76 17.93
CA ALA A 7 20.39 11.99 17.72
C ALA A 7 20.64 10.48 17.97
N PRO A 8 19.69 9.77 18.61
CA PRO A 8 19.77 8.33 18.76
C PRO A 8 19.77 7.62 17.40
N LYS A 9 20.34 6.42 17.35
CA LYS A 9 20.35 5.61 16.14
C LYS A 9 18.92 5.18 15.77
N ILE A 10 18.58 5.30 14.49
CA ILE A 10 17.27 4.86 13.98
C ILE A 10 17.14 3.34 14.20
N PRO A 11 16.06 2.85 14.85
CA PRO A 11 15.81 1.44 15.04
C PRO A 11 15.73 0.70 13.71
N VAL A 12 16.38 -0.47 13.63
CA VAL A 12 16.37 -1.33 12.42
C VAL A 12 14.94 -1.68 12.01
N VAL A 13 14.04 -1.88 12.99
CA VAL A 13 12.63 -2.20 12.76
C VAL A 13 11.92 -1.15 11.89
N VAL A 14 12.25 0.14 12.01
CA VAL A 14 11.66 1.19 11.15
C VAL A 14 12.05 0.96 9.69
N GLY A 15 13.32 0.62 9.45
CA GLY A 15 13.80 0.24 8.13
C GLY A 15 13.07 -0.99 7.60
N VAL A 16 12.95 -2.05 8.40
CA VAL A 16 12.26 -3.29 7.99
C VAL A 16 10.82 -3.01 7.55
N TYR A 17 10.02 -2.28 8.33
CA TYR A 17 8.67 -1.95 7.89
C TYR A 17 8.65 -1.09 6.62
N ASN A 18 9.59 -0.16 6.48
CA ASN A 18 9.72 0.60 5.24
C ASN A 18 9.92 -0.32 4.04
N TYR A 19 10.81 -1.31 4.10
CA TYR A 19 10.97 -2.29 3.02
C TYR A 19 9.70 -3.10 2.77
N LEU A 20 9.05 -3.59 3.83
CA LEU A 20 7.86 -4.42 3.69
C LEU A 20 6.72 -3.69 2.97
N ILE A 21 6.56 -2.38 3.18
CA ILE A 21 5.54 -1.56 2.47
C ILE A 21 5.73 -1.63 0.95
N TYR A 22 6.96 -1.62 0.46
CA TYR A 22 7.26 -1.67 -0.98
C TYR A 22 7.21 -3.08 -1.54
N LEU A 23 7.57 -4.10 -0.75
CA LEU A 23 7.75 -5.47 -1.22
C LEU A 23 6.50 -6.35 -1.10
N ILE A 24 5.57 -6.04 -0.20
CA ILE A 24 4.44 -6.95 0.02
C ILE A 24 3.45 -6.96 -1.15
N ALA A 25 3.11 -5.80 -1.71
CA ALA A 25 2.19 -5.70 -2.84
C ALA A 25 2.68 -6.44 -4.10
N PRO A 26 3.96 -6.30 -4.55
CA PRO A 26 4.45 -7.05 -5.70
C PRO A 26 4.53 -8.56 -5.47
N VAL A 27 4.56 -9.03 -4.21
CA VAL A 27 4.55 -10.46 -3.88
C VAL A 27 3.13 -11.03 -3.94
N PHE A 28 2.14 -10.31 -3.41
CA PHE A 28 0.75 -10.78 -3.39
C PHE A 28 0.03 -10.57 -4.72
N PHE A 29 0.37 -9.54 -5.48
CA PHE A 29 -0.27 -9.25 -6.76
C PHE A 29 -0.25 -10.44 -7.73
N PRO A 30 0.90 -11.13 -7.99
CA PRO A 30 0.94 -12.33 -8.81
C PRO A 30 0.01 -13.44 -8.32
N VAL A 31 -0.10 -13.64 -7.00
CA VAL A 31 -0.98 -14.66 -6.40
C VAL A 31 -2.44 -14.38 -6.75
N PHE A 32 -2.88 -13.12 -6.67
CA PHE A 32 -4.25 -12.75 -7.03
C PHE A 32 -4.53 -12.91 -8.53
N VAL A 33 -3.61 -12.47 -9.38
CA VAL A 33 -3.75 -12.63 -10.85
C VAL A 33 -3.83 -14.11 -11.24
N LEU A 34 -3.01 -14.96 -10.62
CA LEU A 34 -2.99 -16.41 -10.85
C LEU A 34 -4.31 -17.09 -10.42
N THR A 35 -4.82 -16.73 -9.24
CA THR A 35 -6.02 -17.35 -8.67
C THR A 35 -7.31 -16.89 -9.35
N SER A 36 -7.38 -15.63 -9.80
CA SER A 36 -8.53 -15.10 -10.53
C SER A 36 -8.53 -15.36 -12.03
N ARG A 37 -7.42 -15.90 -12.56
CA ARG A 37 -7.21 -16.09 -14.00
C ARG A 37 -7.46 -14.81 -14.83
N THR A 38 -7.11 -13.65 -14.29
CA THR A 38 -7.28 -12.36 -14.98
C THR A 38 -6.46 -12.30 -16.27
N LEU A 39 -5.31 -12.99 -16.30
CA LEU A 39 -4.48 -13.20 -17.50
C LEU A 39 -4.48 -14.68 -17.88
N LYS A 40 -4.38 -14.95 -19.19
CA LYS A 40 -4.14 -16.30 -19.71
C LYS A 40 -2.77 -16.79 -19.26
N GLN A 41 -2.61 -18.11 -19.13
CA GLN A 41 -1.36 -18.68 -18.63
C GLN A 41 -0.12 -18.31 -19.46
N GLY A 42 -0.26 -18.18 -20.78
CA GLY A 42 0.82 -17.75 -21.67
C GLY A 42 1.24 -16.29 -21.47
N ASP A 43 0.30 -15.43 -21.06
CA ASP A 43 0.53 -13.99 -20.90
C ASP A 43 1.12 -13.63 -19.53
N LEU A 44 0.98 -14.51 -18.53
CA LEU A 44 1.56 -14.32 -17.20
C LEU A 44 3.08 -14.20 -17.26
N VAL A 45 3.74 -15.09 -18.00
CA VAL A 45 5.20 -15.07 -18.12
C VAL A 45 5.62 -13.75 -18.78
N THR A 46 5.01 -13.41 -19.91
CA THR A 46 5.27 -12.16 -20.63
C THR A 46 5.08 -10.94 -19.72
N PHE A 47 4.02 -10.90 -18.92
CA PHE A 47 3.76 -9.81 -17.99
C PHE A 47 4.83 -9.71 -16.90
N PHE A 48 5.14 -10.81 -16.20
CA PHE A 48 6.08 -10.79 -15.07
C PHE A 48 7.54 -10.71 -15.50
N THR A 49 7.87 -11.02 -16.75
CA THR A 49 9.19 -10.79 -17.33
C THR A 49 9.28 -9.47 -18.11
N SER A 50 8.19 -8.69 -18.17
CA SER A 50 8.18 -7.43 -18.90
C SER A 50 9.11 -6.40 -18.26
N ILE A 51 9.73 -5.56 -19.10
CA ILE A 51 10.61 -4.47 -18.63
C ILE A 51 9.91 -3.57 -17.58
N PRO A 52 8.64 -3.14 -17.75
CA PRO A 52 7.97 -2.32 -16.74
C PRO A 52 7.83 -3.02 -15.39
N PHE A 53 7.53 -4.33 -15.38
CA PHE A 53 7.42 -5.10 -14.13
C PHE A 53 8.79 -5.30 -13.46
N LEU A 54 9.85 -5.54 -14.24
CA LEU A 54 11.21 -5.62 -13.70
C LEU A 54 11.68 -4.28 -13.11
N ILE A 55 11.37 -3.16 -13.78
CA ILE A 55 11.61 -1.80 -13.24
C ILE A 55 10.84 -1.61 -11.93
N TYR A 56 9.59 -2.08 -11.85
CA TYR A 56 8.80 -2.00 -10.63
C TYR A 56 9.45 -2.74 -9.47
N VAL A 57 9.86 -4.00 -9.66
CA VAL A 57 10.55 -4.79 -8.64
C VAL A 57 11.88 -4.12 -8.24
N ALA A 58 12.64 -3.60 -9.20
CA ALA A 58 13.89 -2.90 -8.92
C ALA A 58 13.66 -1.63 -8.07
N LEU A 59 12.67 -0.80 -8.41
CA LEU A 59 12.31 0.39 -7.63
C LEU A 59 11.78 0.03 -6.24
N ALA A 60 11.03 -1.06 -6.11
CA ALA A 60 10.55 -1.56 -4.82
C ALA A 60 11.69 -1.97 -3.87
N LEU A 61 12.88 -2.33 -4.41
CA LEU A 61 14.08 -2.62 -3.62
C LEU A 61 14.95 -1.38 -3.38
N VAL A 62 15.16 -0.57 -4.43
CA VAL A 62 16.07 0.57 -4.38
C VAL A 62 15.48 1.73 -3.57
N THR A 63 14.22 2.09 -3.78
CA THR A 63 13.60 3.25 -3.13
C THR A 63 13.59 3.19 -1.60
N PRO A 64 13.14 2.10 -0.93
CA PRO A 64 13.21 2.05 0.53
C PRO A 64 14.64 2.11 1.05
N THR A 65 15.61 1.56 0.31
CA THR A 65 17.04 1.66 0.62
C THR A 65 17.51 3.11 0.61
N VAL A 66 17.29 3.81 -0.52
CA VAL A 66 17.68 5.21 -0.70
C VAL A 66 17.02 6.10 0.35
N LEU A 67 15.72 5.94 0.59
CA LEU A 67 14.99 6.72 1.59
C LEU A 67 15.54 6.48 3.01
N PHE A 68 15.83 5.23 3.38
CA PHE A 68 16.36 4.90 4.70
C PHE A 68 17.77 5.45 4.93
N PHE A 69 18.64 5.39 3.93
CA PHE A 69 19.98 6.01 4.02
C PHE A 69 19.90 7.53 4.02
N TRP A 70 19.02 8.12 3.22
CA TRP A 70 18.80 9.57 3.20
C TRP A 70 18.36 10.08 4.56
N ILE A 71 17.32 9.48 5.16
CA ILE A 71 16.86 9.92 6.48
C ILE A 71 17.94 9.70 7.54
N LYS A 72 18.65 8.56 7.54
CA LYS A 72 19.82 8.34 8.43
C LYS A 72 20.88 9.43 8.29
N ALA A 73 21.18 9.87 7.07
CA ALA A 73 22.15 10.94 6.83
C ALA A 73 21.68 12.28 7.40
N VAL A 74 20.38 12.58 7.35
CA VAL A 74 19.80 13.77 7.99
C VAL A 74 19.92 13.69 9.52
N PHE A 75 19.61 12.54 10.12
CA PHE A 75 19.76 12.32 11.56
C PHE A 75 21.21 12.45 12.06
N LYS A 76 22.19 11.98 11.27
CA LYS A 76 23.62 12.13 11.60
C LYS A 76 24.08 13.59 11.67
N LYS A 77 23.43 14.50 10.94
CA LYS A 77 23.75 15.93 10.89
C LYS A 77 23.02 16.75 11.96
N TYR A 78 22.28 16.08 12.87
CA TYR A 78 21.57 16.73 13.94
C TYR A 78 22.53 17.24 15.02
N ASP A 79 22.41 18.52 15.36
CA ASP A 79 23.29 19.24 16.30
C ASP A 79 22.52 19.89 17.47
N GLY A 80 21.20 19.70 17.55
CA GLY A 80 20.34 20.33 18.57
C GLY A 80 19.95 21.78 18.29
N SER A 81 20.47 22.42 17.24
CA SER A 81 20.08 23.77 16.82
C SER A 81 18.62 23.83 16.35
N GLU A 82 17.97 24.99 16.47
CA GLU A 82 16.60 25.15 15.99
C GLU A 82 16.47 24.88 14.48
N LYS A 83 17.49 25.25 13.69
CA LYS A 83 17.56 24.98 12.25
C LYS A 83 17.60 23.47 11.97
N SER A 84 18.40 22.71 12.71
CA SER A 84 18.49 21.26 12.51
C SER A 84 17.23 20.53 12.96
N VAL A 85 16.58 20.97 14.05
CA VAL A 85 15.28 20.48 14.49
C VAL A 85 14.21 20.68 13.40
N LYS A 86 14.09 21.90 12.86
CA LYS A 86 13.10 22.20 11.80
C LYS A 86 13.33 21.36 10.55
N LYS A 87 14.60 21.23 10.12
CA LYS A 87 14.98 20.42 8.96
C LYS A 87 14.68 18.94 9.18
N LEU A 88 15.00 18.40 10.36
CA LEU A 88 14.78 17.00 10.68
C LEU A 88 13.29 16.65 10.72
N ASN A 89 12.45 17.50 11.31
CA ASN A 89 11.00 17.32 11.30
C ASN A 89 10.43 17.32 9.88
N ALA A 90 10.85 18.27 9.03
CA ALA A 90 10.42 18.32 7.64
C ALA A 90 10.84 17.06 6.86
N CYS A 91 12.09 16.62 7.03
CA CYS A 91 12.58 15.40 6.40
C CYS A 91 11.87 14.15 6.91
N ALA A 92 11.52 14.08 8.19
CA ALA A 92 10.77 12.97 8.76
C ALA A 92 9.37 12.86 8.15
N VAL A 93 8.67 14.00 7.96
CA VAL A 93 7.37 14.04 7.27
C VAL A 93 7.50 13.63 5.79
N LEU A 94 8.55 14.08 5.09
CA LEU A 94 8.78 13.65 3.71
C LEU A 94 9.09 12.15 3.63
N TYR A 95 9.88 11.62 4.56
CA TYR A 95 10.19 10.20 4.62
C TYR A 95 8.92 9.36 4.77
N THR A 96 8.01 9.72 5.68
CA THR A 96 6.75 9.00 5.84
C THR A 96 5.85 9.12 4.60
N LYS A 97 5.70 10.32 4.04
CA LYS A 97 4.91 10.53 2.82
C LYS A 97 5.45 9.73 1.63
N PHE A 98 6.75 9.78 1.37
CA PHE A 98 7.37 9.04 0.27
C PHE A 98 7.25 7.53 0.43
N SER A 99 7.26 7.03 1.67
CA SER A 99 7.11 5.60 1.97
C SER A 99 5.78 5.02 1.51
N ILE A 100 4.73 5.84 1.33
CA ILE A 100 3.41 5.38 0.82
C ILE A 100 3.08 5.89 -0.58
N ILE A 101 3.50 7.10 -0.94
CA ILE A 101 3.21 7.69 -2.26
C ILE A 101 3.92 6.92 -3.37
N PHE A 102 5.20 6.57 -3.18
CA PHE A 102 5.95 5.87 -4.23
C PHE A 102 5.41 4.47 -4.55
N PRO A 103 5.08 3.59 -3.58
CA PRO A 103 4.43 2.32 -3.88
C PRO A 103 3.14 2.47 -4.70
N ILE A 104 2.29 3.44 -4.35
CA ILE A 104 1.05 3.72 -5.09
C ILE A 104 1.35 4.16 -6.52
N LEU A 105 2.31 5.07 -6.70
CA LEU A 105 2.72 5.55 -8.02
C LEU A 105 3.32 4.44 -8.89
N TYR A 106 4.23 3.64 -8.33
CA TYR A 106 4.87 2.55 -9.07
C TYR A 106 3.87 1.51 -9.53
N VAL A 107 2.97 1.10 -8.63
CA VAL A 107 1.88 0.19 -8.99
C VAL A 107 1.00 0.81 -10.06
N SER A 108 0.57 2.06 -9.89
CA SER A 108 -0.39 2.67 -10.82
C SER A 108 0.19 2.88 -12.21
N VAL A 109 1.46 3.28 -12.32
CA VAL A 109 2.10 3.58 -13.60
C VAL A 109 2.67 2.31 -14.26
N LEU A 110 3.49 1.56 -13.52
CA LEU A 110 4.24 0.43 -14.10
C LEU A 110 3.38 -0.80 -14.31
N ASN A 111 2.36 -1.02 -13.47
CA ASN A 111 1.41 -2.11 -13.70
C ASN A 111 0.53 -1.85 -14.93
N VAL A 112 0.03 -0.62 -15.09
CA VAL A 112 -0.73 -0.24 -16.30
C VAL A 112 0.14 -0.40 -17.53
N TRP A 113 1.38 0.10 -17.49
CA TRP A 113 2.30 -0.04 -18.61
C TRP A 113 2.62 -1.51 -18.94
N ALA A 114 2.88 -2.35 -17.94
CA ALA A 114 3.05 -3.79 -18.14
C ALA A 114 1.77 -4.43 -18.73
N SER A 115 0.59 -4.03 -18.25
CA SER A 115 -0.70 -4.57 -18.69
C SER A 115 -0.97 -4.29 -20.16
N LEU A 116 -0.60 -3.10 -20.66
CA LEU A 116 -0.78 -2.73 -22.07
C LEU A 116 -0.03 -3.64 -23.05
N SER A 117 0.97 -4.40 -22.58
CA SER A 117 1.74 -5.32 -23.42
C SER A 117 1.10 -6.70 -23.59
N VAL A 118 0.11 -7.06 -22.76
CA VAL A 118 -0.48 -8.40 -22.71
C VAL A 118 -2.01 -8.41 -22.67
N ALA A 119 -2.64 -7.28 -22.37
CA ALA A 119 -4.08 -7.22 -22.21
C ALA A 119 -4.78 -7.16 -23.57
N ASP A 120 -5.78 -8.02 -23.75
CA ASP A 120 -6.62 -8.08 -24.94
C ASP A 120 -7.68 -6.95 -24.95
N SER A 121 -7.95 -6.32 -23.80
CA SER A 121 -8.98 -5.29 -23.66
C SER A 121 -8.68 -4.27 -22.57
N TYR A 122 -9.32 -3.10 -22.67
CA TYR A 122 -9.28 -2.08 -21.63
C TYR A 122 -9.80 -2.59 -20.27
N LEU A 123 -10.84 -3.44 -20.26
CA LEU A 123 -11.39 -4.02 -19.04
C LEU A 123 -10.38 -4.91 -18.31
N GLN A 124 -9.55 -5.64 -19.06
CA GLN A 124 -8.49 -6.47 -18.50
C GLN A 124 -7.35 -5.62 -17.91
N VAL A 125 -6.98 -4.51 -18.56
CA VAL A 125 -6.03 -3.53 -17.98
C VAL A 125 -6.58 -2.96 -16.67
N LEU A 126 -7.87 -2.59 -16.65
CA LEU A 126 -8.52 -2.07 -15.46
C LEU A 126 -8.56 -3.10 -14.34
N ALA A 127 -8.89 -4.36 -14.65
CA ALA A 127 -8.88 -5.47 -13.69
C ALA A 127 -7.49 -5.69 -13.07
N LEU A 128 -6.44 -5.72 -13.88
CA LEU A 128 -5.07 -5.86 -13.39
C LEU A 128 -4.65 -4.69 -12.50
N TRP A 129 -4.98 -3.46 -12.90
CA TRP A 129 -4.74 -2.28 -12.09
C TRP A 129 -5.49 -2.35 -10.74
N MET A 130 -6.77 -2.75 -10.75
CA MET A 130 -7.60 -2.92 -9.54
C MET A 130 -6.99 -3.95 -8.59
N GLN A 131 -6.52 -5.11 -9.10
CA GLN A 131 -5.86 -6.11 -8.27
C GLN A 131 -4.55 -5.58 -7.68
N ALA A 132 -3.76 -4.87 -8.48
CA ALA A 132 -2.47 -4.33 -8.04
C ALA A 132 -2.64 -3.24 -6.97
N ILE A 133 -3.53 -2.27 -7.20
CA ILE A 133 -3.79 -1.20 -6.22
C ILE A 133 -4.50 -1.74 -4.98
N GLY A 134 -5.38 -2.73 -5.13
CA GLY A 134 -6.01 -3.43 -4.03
C GLY A 134 -4.99 -4.11 -3.10
N CYS A 135 -3.94 -4.70 -3.66
CA CYS A 135 -2.84 -5.26 -2.85
C CYS A 135 -2.11 -4.18 -2.03
N VAL A 136 -1.90 -2.99 -2.58
CA VAL A 136 -1.30 -1.86 -1.84
C VAL A 136 -2.22 -1.44 -0.69
N PHE A 137 -3.52 -1.33 -0.94
CA PHE A 137 -4.48 -0.91 0.07
C PHE A 137 -4.63 -1.89 1.23
N ILE A 138 -4.63 -3.20 0.95
CA ILE A 138 -4.72 -4.22 2.00
C ILE A 138 -3.40 -4.33 2.76
N PHE A 139 -2.30 -4.60 2.05
CA PHE A 139 -1.08 -5.05 2.70
C PHE A 139 -0.11 -3.92 3.00
N SER A 140 0.20 -3.08 2.01
CA SER A 140 1.17 -2.00 2.17
C SER A 140 0.68 -0.95 3.17
N LEU A 141 -0.62 -0.64 3.15
CA LEU A 141 -1.18 0.37 4.06
C LEU A 141 -1.24 -0.13 5.52
N ALA A 142 -1.59 -1.40 5.76
CA ALA A 142 -1.57 -1.99 7.09
C ALA A 142 -0.15 -1.97 7.70
N LEU A 143 0.87 -2.26 6.89
CA LEU A 143 2.27 -2.14 7.30
C LEU A 143 2.70 -0.68 7.48
N TYR A 144 2.18 0.25 6.68
CA TYR A 144 2.45 1.67 6.80
C TYR A 144 1.96 2.25 8.13
N VAL A 145 0.80 1.81 8.64
CA VAL A 145 0.34 2.21 9.98
C VAL A 145 1.35 1.79 11.05
N ASN A 146 1.82 0.55 11.00
CA ASN A 146 2.83 0.03 11.93
C ASN A 146 4.17 0.78 11.81
N PHE A 147 4.58 1.09 10.58
CA PHE A 147 5.76 1.88 10.28
C PHE A 147 5.68 3.27 10.92
N ILE A 148 4.62 4.04 10.68
CA ILE A 148 4.52 5.40 11.24
C ILE A 148 4.48 5.32 12.76
N GLN A 149 3.72 4.40 13.36
CA GLN A 149 3.65 4.28 14.83
C GLN A 149 5.04 4.05 15.45
N LYS A 150 5.84 3.16 14.87
CA LYS A 150 7.21 2.89 15.34
C LYS A 150 8.14 4.06 15.08
N PHE A 151 8.01 4.72 13.93
CA PHE A 151 8.83 5.87 13.58
C PHE A 151 8.52 7.09 14.46
N GLU A 152 7.26 7.40 14.71
CA GLU A 152 6.86 8.48 15.61
C GLU A 152 7.24 8.23 17.06
N LYS A 153 7.10 6.99 17.54
CA LYS A 153 7.62 6.62 18.87
C LYS A 153 9.13 6.84 18.94
N PHE A 154 9.86 6.58 17.86
CA PHE A 154 11.28 6.91 17.79
C PHE A 154 11.54 8.42 17.74
N LEU A 155 10.68 9.22 17.09
CA LEU A 155 10.83 10.68 17.01
C LEU A 155 10.52 11.42 18.32
N SER A 156 10.05 10.73 19.37
CA SER A 156 9.64 11.36 20.64
C SER A 156 10.77 12.07 21.40
N PHE A 157 12.04 11.83 21.05
CA PHE A 157 13.17 12.57 21.63
C PHE A 157 13.31 14.00 21.09
N LEU A 158 12.72 14.28 19.93
CA LEU A 158 12.73 15.63 19.36
C LEU A 158 11.64 16.46 20.03
N PRO A 159 11.86 17.78 20.22
CA PRO A 159 10.78 18.72 20.55
C PRO A 159 9.86 18.80 19.32
N PHE A 160 8.98 17.82 19.19
CA PHE A 160 8.03 17.69 18.10
C PHE A 160 6.96 18.77 18.32
N ARG A 161 7.05 19.87 17.57
CA ARG A 161 5.96 20.85 17.49
C ARG A 161 4.70 20.09 17.07
N LYS A 162 3.56 20.37 17.74
CA LYS A 162 2.24 19.79 17.43
C LYS A 162 1.88 19.89 15.95
N GLU A 163 2.42 20.88 15.25
CA GLU A 163 2.33 21.11 13.79
C GLU A 163 2.85 19.94 12.93
N TYR A 164 3.69 19.06 13.48
CA TYR A 164 4.23 17.89 12.78
C TYR A 164 3.65 16.56 13.29
N GLN A 165 2.80 16.58 14.33
CA GLN A 165 2.14 15.36 14.80
C GLN A 165 1.25 14.82 13.69
N GLY A 166 1.51 13.59 13.24
CA GLY A 166 0.68 12.93 12.25
C GLY A 166 -0.73 12.67 12.77
N LEU A 167 -1.57 12.03 11.93
CA LEU A 167 -2.92 11.61 12.30
C LEU A 167 -2.94 10.87 13.65
N SER A 168 -4.00 11.06 14.45
CA SER A 168 -4.20 10.29 15.68
C SER A 168 -4.24 8.79 15.40
N ILE A 169 -3.92 7.96 16.41
CA ILE A 169 -3.94 6.50 16.30
C ILE A 169 -5.31 6.02 15.80
N ILE A 170 -6.40 6.59 16.32
CA ILE A 170 -7.78 6.28 15.92
C ILE A 170 -7.99 6.57 14.43
N ALA A 171 -7.60 7.75 13.97
CA ALA A 171 -7.79 8.14 12.58
C ALA A 171 -7.00 7.23 11.61
N ARG A 172 -5.81 6.76 12.00
CA ARG A 172 -5.04 5.80 11.19
C ARG A 172 -5.69 4.43 11.11
N THR A 173 -6.23 3.93 12.22
CA THR A 173 -6.92 2.63 12.24
C THR A 173 -8.18 2.68 11.41
N VAL A 174 -8.99 3.73 11.53
CA VAL A 174 -10.22 3.90 10.73
C VAL A 174 -9.88 4.02 9.25
N LEU A 175 -8.90 4.85 8.89
CA LEU A 175 -8.49 5.04 7.50
C LEU A 175 -7.91 3.75 6.91
N SER A 176 -7.09 3.03 7.68
CA SER A 176 -6.58 1.72 7.27
C SER A 176 -7.70 0.70 7.08
N GLY A 177 -8.70 0.67 7.96
CA GLY A 177 -9.87 -0.20 7.81
C GLY A 177 -10.66 0.11 6.55
N PHE A 178 -10.91 1.40 6.29
CA PHE A 178 -11.58 1.85 5.06
C PHE A 178 -10.82 1.39 3.81
N PHE A 179 -9.51 1.64 3.73
CA PHE A 179 -8.71 1.22 2.58
C PHE A 179 -8.61 -0.30 2.45
N VAL A 180 -8.55 -1.05 3.54
CA VAL A 180 -8.61 -2.53 3.49
C VAL A 180 -9.95 -2.97 2.86
N CYS A 181 -11.08 -2.40 3.28
CA CYS A 181 -12.38 -2.70 2.66
C CYS A 181 -12.39 -2.36 1.17
N CYS A 182 -11.91 -1.17 0.78
CA CYS A 182 -11.77 -0.80 -0.63
C CYS A 182 -10.85 -1.77 -1.38
N GLY A 183 -9.72 -2.15 -0.79
CA GLY A 183 -8.77 -3.07 -1.40
C GLY A 183 -9.35 -4.45 -1.64
N ILE A 184 -10.16 -4.96 -0.69
CA ILE A 184 -10.91 -6.21 -0.86
C ILE A 184 -11.85 -6.06 -2.06
N LEU A 185 -12.71 -5.04 -2.08
CA LEU A 185 -13.64 -4.81 -3.19
C LEU A 185 -12.96 -4.72 -4.55
N LEU A 186 -11.78 -4.08 -4.62
CA LEU A 186 -11.01 -3.96 -5.86
C LEU A 186 -10.46 -5.31 -6.32
N ILE A 187 -9.87 -6.10 -5.41
CA ILE A 187 -9.34 -7.43 -5.75
C ILE A 187 -10.46 -8.38 -6.15
N THR A 188 -11.60 -8.34 -5.46
CA THR A 188 -12.72 -9.25 -5.67
C THR A 188 -13.60 -8.87 -6.85
N GLY A 189 -13.69 -7.57 -7.16
CA GLY A 189 -14.42 -7.05 -8.31
C GLY A 189 -13.65 -7.16 -9.62
N ALA A 190 -12.32 -7.15 -9.59
CA ALA A 190 -11.49 -7.23 -10.79
C ALA A 190 -11.79 -8.44 -11.71
N PRO A 191 -11.96 -9.67 -11.22
CA PRO A 191 -12.24 -10.83 -12.06
C PRO A 191 -13.60 -10.73 -12.77
N ALA A 192 -14.58 -10.08 -12.13
CA ALA A 192 -15.92 -9.87 -12.71
C ALA A 192 -15.88 -9.00 -13.97
N LEU A 193 -14.87 -8.13 -14.12
CA LEU A 193 -14.71 -7.30 -15.31
C LEU A 193 -14.22 -8.08 -16.55
N VAL A 194 -13.62 -9.26 -16.35
CA VAL A 194 -12.95 -10.02 -17.41
C VAL A 194 -13.67 -11.36 -17.67
N ASN A 195 -14.22 -12.00 -16.65
CA ASN A 195 -14.73 -13.38 -16.72
C ASN A 195 -16.26 -13.47 -16.91
N HIS A 196 -16.84 -12.61 -17.75
CA HIS A 196 -18.29 -12.37 -17.83
C HIS A 196 -19.24 -13.59 -18.08
N PRO A 197 -18.80 -14.79 -18.52
CA PRO A 197 -19.66 -15.98 -18.54
C PRO A 197 -19.33 -17.08 -17.51
N GLU A 198 -18.21 -17.02 -16.78
CA GLU A 198 -17.75 -18.08 -15.84
C GLU A 198 -17.76 -17.62 -14.37
N ILE A 199 -18.56 -16.60 -14.03
CA ILE A 199 -18.61 -16.02 -12.67
C ILE A 199 -19.17 -17.01 -11.61
N SER A 200 -19.74 -18.15 -12.03
CA SER A 200 -20.33 -19.14 -11.14
C SER A 200 -19.35 -19.94 -10.26
N ASP A 201 -18.03 -19.91 -10.52
CA ASP A 201 -17.10 -20.81 -9.82
C ASP A 201 -16.22 -20.12 -8.75
N TYR A 202 -16.39 -18.82 -8.49
CA TYR A 202 -15.57 -18.10 -7.52
C TYR A 202 -16.20 -18.10 -6.11
N PRO A 203 -15.59 -18.75 -5.10
CA PRO A 203 -16.18 -18.88 -3.77
C PRO A 203 -16.35 -17.54 -3.03
N LEU A 204 -15.57 -16.51 -3.39
CA LEU A 204 -15.70 -15.18 -2.79
C LEU A 204 -16.84 -14.34 -3.38
N TYR A 205 -17.27 -14.63 -4.62
CA TYR A 205 -18.41 -13.97 -5.25
C TYR A 205 -19.73 -14.39 -4.60
N TYR A 206 -19.89 -15.68 -4.27
CA TYR A 206 -21.00 -16.17 -3.46
C TYR A 206 -21.09 -15.47 -2.10
N CYS A 207 -19.96 -15.13 -1.49
CA CYS A 207 -19.96 -14.44 -0.20
C CYS A 207 -20.46 -12.99 -0.31
N LEU A 208 -20.25 -12.31 -1.44
CA LEU A 208 -20.78 -10.97 -1.70
C LEU A 208 -22.25 -10.98 -2.12
N LEU A 209 -22.67 -11.96 -2.95
CA LEU A 209 -24.07 -12.14 -3.31
C LEU A 209 -24.93 -12.53 -2.10
N TYR A 210 -24.45 -13.44 -1.23
CA TYR A 210 -25.17 -13.79 -0.01
C TYR A 210 -25.40 -12.59 0.91
N THR A 211 -24.47 -11.63 0.97
CA THR A 211 -24.68 -10.40 1.75
C THR A 211 -25.67 -9.44 1.11
N SER A 212 -25.82 -9.47 -0.22
CA SER A 212 -26.83 -8.69 -0.95
C SER A 212 -28.22 -9.29 -0.76
N ASP A 213 -28.36 -10.60 -0.95
CA ASP A 213 -29.64 -11.31 -0.76
C ASP A 213 -30.10 -11.24 0.70
N ALA A 214 -29.19 -11.37 1.67
CA ALA A 214 -29.53 -11.21 3.08
C ALA A 214 -29.96 -9.77 3.44
N ALA A 215 -29.45 -8.75 2.73
CA ALA A 215 -29.87 -7.36 2.92
C ALA A 215 -31.27 -7.10 2.32
N ASP A 216 -31.58 -7.71 1.18
CA ASP A 216 -32.89 -7.62 0.53
C ASP A 216 -33.97 -8.41 1.29
N ASP A 217 -33.64 -9.57 1.86
CA ASP A 217 -34.54 -10.34 2.73
C ASP A 217 -34.87 -9.62 4.05
N LEU A 218 -33.89 -8.89 4.61
CA LEU A 218 -34.12 -8.02 5.78
C LEU A 218 -34.96 -6.79 5.42
N ALA A 219 -34.84 -6.25 4.21
CA ALA A 219 -35.69 -5.17 3.72
C ALA A 219 -37.14 -5.63 3.47
N MET A 220 -37.33 -6.86 2.95
CA MET A 220 -38.66 -7.46 2.78
C MET A 220 -39.32 -7.86 4.11
N CYS A 221 -38.57 -8.32 5.11
CA CYS A 221 -39.13 -8.56 6.44
C CYS A 221 -39.62 -7.27 7.12
N ARG A 222 -38.99 -6.13 6.83
CA ARG A 222 -39.37 -4.83 7.41
C ARG A 222 -40.63 -4.22 6.77
N SER A 223 -40.96 -4.58 5.52
CA SER A 223 -42.17 -4.10 4.83
C SER A 223 -43.41 -4.94 5.08
N ARG A 224 -43.27 -6.16 5.62
CA ARG A 224 -44.39 -7.03 6.02
C ARG A 224 -44.79 -6.89 7.50
N GLY A 225 -44.07 -6.09 8.27
CA GLY A 225 -44.30 -5.85 9.70
C GLY A 225 -44.95 -4.51 10.05
N SER A 226 -45.46 -3.76 9.05
CA SER A 226 -46.18 -2.49 9.23
C SER A 226 -47.62 -2.60 8.79
#